data_AF-A0A844DD39-F1
#
_entry.id   AF-A0A844DD39-F1
#
_cell.length_a   1.000
_cell.length_b   1.000
_cell.length_c   1.000
_cell.angle_alpha   90.00
_cell.angle_beta   90.00
_cell.angle_gamma   90.00
#
_symmetry.space_group_name_H-M   'P 1'
#
loop_
_entity.id
_entity.type
_entity.pdbx_description
1 polymer ?
#
loop_
_entity_poly.entity_id
_entity_poly.type
_entity_poly.pdbx_seq_one_letter_code
_entity_poly.pdbx_strand_id
1 'polypeptide(L)'
;MQQATKVKLNLYRHQDLARCAPLARYIFPGLKILAGSGRRLRYDLAAIQAELLPYEKIDLRALEALIDELVVAGAICKEKEGQREYLVIQSIGPNGFAKDHDE
;
A
#
# COMPACT_ATOMS: atom_id res chain seq x y z
N MET A 1 17.17 -11.25 11.80
CA MET A 1 16.75 -12.02 10.61
C MET A 1 15.53 -11.33 10.01
N GLN A 2 15.62 -10.81 8.80
CA GLN A 2 14.43 -10.31 8.09
C GLN A 2 13.65 -11.54 7.59
N GLN A 3 12.45 -11.75 8.09
CA GLN A 3 11.59 -12.85 7.65
C GLN A 3 10.98 -12.45 6.32
N ALA A 4 11.27 -13.20 5.25
CA ALA A 4 10.77 -12.89 3.92
C ALA A 4 9.24 -12.86 3.90
N THR A 5 8.67 -11.70 3.54
CA THR A 5 7.22 -11.54 3.37
C THR A 5 6.77 -12.38 2.19
N LYS A 6 5.94 -13.40 2.42
CA LYS A 6 5.30 -14.16 1.33
C LYS A 6 4.19 -13.31 0.69
N VAL A 7 4.47 -12.73 -0.47
CA VAL A 7 3.43 -12.14 -1.31
C VAL A 7 2.78 -13.26 -2.12
N LYS A 8 1.49 -13.53 -1.88
CA LYS A 8 0.72 -14.49 -2.68
C LYS A 8 0.34 -13.85 -4.02
N LEU A 9 0.59 -14.51 -5.15
CA LEU A 9 0.22 -14.01 -6.49
C LEU A 9 -1.29 -13.76 -6.65
N ASN A 10 -2.14 -14.46 -5.88
CA ASN A 10 -3.58 -14.21 -5.84
C ASN A 10 -3.94 -12.79 -5.35
N LEU A 11 -3.00 -12.03 -4.80
CA LEU A 11 -3.17 -10.60 -4.46
C LEU A 11 -3.73 -9.80 -5.65
N TYR A 12 -3.20 -10.03 -6.85
CA TYR A 12 -3.61 -9.31 -8.06
C TYR A 12 -5.00 -9.70 -8.58
N ARG A 13 -5.58 -10.80 -8.07
CA ARG A 13 -6.92 -11.27 -8.42
C ARG A 13 -7.99 -10.77 -7.45
N HIS A 14 -7.61 -9.97 -6.47
CA HIS A 14 -8.55 -9.47 -5.47
C HIS A 14 -9.54 -8.48 -6.09
N GLN A 15 -10.84 -8.73 -5.93
CA GLN A 15 -11.89 -7.94 -6.59
C GLN A 15 -11.86 -6.46 -6.19
N ASP A 16 -11.52 -6.15 -4.94
CA ASP A 16 -11.40 -4.77 -4.45
C ASP A 16 -10.31 -3.97 -5.20
N LEU A 17 -9.23 -4.63 -5.62
CA LEU A 17 -8.16 -3.99 -6.42
C LEU A 17 -8.53 -3.88 -7.90
N ALA A 18 -9.62 -4.51 -8.36
CA ALA A 18 -10.00 -4.51 -9.77
C ALA A 18 -10.40 -3.13 -10.29
N ARG A 19 -10.76 -2.20 -9.39
CA ARG A 19 -11.11 -0.82 -9.72
C ARG A 19 -9.92 0.12 -9.76
N CYS A 20 -8.79 -0.25 -9.17
CA CYS A 20 -7.57 0.54 -9.22
C CYS A 20 -6.91 0.46 -10.59
N ALA A 21 -6.18 1.48 -10.99
CA ALA A 21 -5.27 1.47 -12.13
C ALA A 21 -4.28 0.29 -12.02
N PRO A 22 -3.85 -0.31 -13.14
CA PRO A 22 -2.89 -1.41 -13.11
C PRO A 22 -1.63 -1.09 -12.28
N LEU A 23 -1.11 0.14 -12.40
CA LEU A 23 0.08 0.56 -11.67
C LEU A 23 -0.14 0.62 -10.15
N ALA A 24 -1.32 1.05 -9.68
CA ALA A 24 -1.69 1.01 -8.27
C ALA A 24 -1.65 -0.43 -7.73
N ARG A 25 -2.16 -1.40 -8.51
CA ARG A 25 -2.09 -2.83 -8.15
C ARG A 25 -0.67 -3.36 -8.10
N TYR A 26 0.22 -2.87 -8.97
CA TYR A 26 1.64 -3.27 -9.02
C TYR A 26 2.46 -2.70 -7.87
N ILE A 27 2.23 -1.45 -7.46
CA ILE A 27 2.97 -0.85 -6.34
C ILE A 27 2.53 -1.42 -4.98
N PHE A 28 1.28 -1.90 -4.86
CA PHE A 28 0.75 -2.41 -3.60
C PHE A 28 1.59 -3.53 -2.95
N PRO A 29 1.99 -4.61 -3.64
CA PRO A 29 2.92 -5.59 -3.08
C PRO A 29 4.24 -4.98 -2.61
N GLY A 30 4.77 -3.99 -3.33
CA GLY A 30 5.95 -3.23 -2.93
C GLY A 30 5.73 -2.50 -1.60
N LEU A 31 4.62 -1.76 -1.46
CA LEU A 31 4.23 -1.11 -0.21
C LEU A 31 4.10 -2.11 0.95
N LYS A 32 3.55 -3.30 0.68
CA LYS A 32 3.44 -4.38 1.68
C LYS A 32 4.79 -4.94 2.11
N ILE A 33 5.75 -5.01 1.19
CA ILE A 33 7.12 -5.43 1.50
C ILE A 33 7.82 -4.35 2.33
N LEU A 34 7.72 -3.07 1.93
CA LEU A 34 8.30 -1.94 2.66
C LEU A 34 7.74 -1.80 4.08
N ALA A 35 6.43 -2.05 4.27
CA ALA A 35 5.79 -2.05 5.58
C ALA A 35 6.18 -3.26 6.45
N GLY A 36 6.67 -4.33 5.85
CA GLY A 36 7.11 -5.55 6.54
C GLY A 36 6.02 -6.22 7.39
N SER A 37 6.46 -6.92 8.46
CA SER A 37 5.56 -7.60 9.40
C SER A 37 4.72 -6.64 10.24
N GLY A 38 5.19 -5.41 10.44
CA GLY A 38 4.48 -4.38 11.19
C GLY A 38 3.28 -3.82 10.45
N ARG A 39 3.12 -4.12 9.15
CA ARG A 39 2.05 -3.58 8.28
C ARG A 39 1.96 -2.05 8.30
N ARG A 40 3.01 -1.36 8.73
CA ARG A 40 3.02 0.09 8.93
C ARG A 40 4.28 0.66 8.28
N LEU A 41 4.09 1.65 7.41
CA LEU A 41 5.15 2.32 6.66
C LEU A 41 5.01 3.82 6.87
N ARG A 42 6.12 4.56 7.03
CA ARG A 42 6.07 6.03 7.05
C ARG A 42 5.61 6.55 5.69
N TYR A 43 4.64 7.46 5.68
CA TYR A 43 4.19 8.11 4.45
C TYR A 43 5.18 9.19 4.04
N ASP A 44 6.12 8.82 3.18
CA ASP A 44 7.07 9.72 2.53
C ASP A 44 7.10 9.35 1.04
N LEU A 45 6.43 10.17 0.22
CA LEU A 45 6.26 9.87 -1.20
C LEU A 45 7.59 9.80 -1.95
N ALA A 46 8.59 10.61 -1.58
CA ALA A 46 9.89 10.61 -2.23
C ALA A 46 10.66 9.32 -1.92
N ALA A 47 10.63 8.89 -0.65
CA ALA A 47 11.23 7.62 -0.25
C ALA A 47 10.52 6.43 -0.90
N ILE A 48 9.18 6.43 -0.91
CA ILE A 48 8.38 5.39 -1.55
C ILE A 48 8.67 5.31 -3.05
N GLN A 49 8.76 6.45 -3.75
CA GLN A 49 9.13 6.48 -5.16
C GLN A 49 10.54 5.93 -5.38
N ALA A 50 11.52 6.36 -4.59
CA ALA A 50 12.90 5.93 -4.72
C ALA A 50 13.06 4.41 -4.55
N GLU A 51 12.27 3.80 -3.67
CA GLU A 51 12.31 2.35 -3.42
C GLU A 51 11.50 1.56 -4.46
N LEU A 52 10.27 1.99 -4.79
CA LEU A 52 9.36 1.21 -5.63
C LEU A 52 9.51 1.47 -7.12
N LEU A 53 9.90 2.69 -7.48
CA LEU A 53 9.91 3.19 -8.86
C LEU A 53 11.20 3.99 -9.14
N PRO A 54 12.40 3.47 -8.83
CA PRO A 54 13.68 4.22 -8.85
C PRO A 54 14.04 4.82 -10.21
N TYR A 55 13.56 4.21 -11.30
CA TYR A 55 13.88 4.61 -12.66
C TYR A 55 12.70 5.29 -13.38
N GLU A 56 11.53 5.33 -12.75
CA GLU A 56 10.33 5.88 -13.37
C GLU A 56 10.24 7.39 -13.15
N LYS A 57 9.90 8.10 -14.21
CA LYS A 57 9.62 9.55 -14.17
C LYS A 57 8.18 9.82 -13.76
N ILE A 58 7.74 9.23 -12.66
CA ILE A 58 6.42 9.50 -12.09
C ILE A 58 6.49 10.78 -11.23
N ASP A 59 5.49 11.65 -11.38
CA ASP A 59 5.29 12.79 -10.46
C ASP A 59 4.81 12.26 -9.09
N LEU A 60 5.29 12.85 -7.99
CA LEU A 60 4.82 12.55 -6.64
C LEU A 60 3.29 12.67 -6.51
N ARG A 61 2.65 13.62 -7.21
CA ARG A 61 1.19 13.74 -7.25
C ARG A 61 0.51 12.56 -7.94
N ALA A 62 1.14 12.02 -8.98
CA ALA A 62 0.63 10.82 -9.65
C ALA A 62 0.80 9.59 -8.77
N LEU A 63 1.93 9.46 -8.06
CA LEU A 63 2.14 8.40 -7.07
C LEU A 63 1.13 8.50 -5.92
N GLU A 64 0.88 9.69 -5.41
CA GLU A 64 -0.14 9.94 -4.39
C GLU A 64 -1.53 9.49 -4.85
N ALA A 65 -1.93 9.82 -6.08
CA ALA A 65 -3.21 9.38 -6.63
C ALA A 65 -3.34 7.84 -6.69
N LEU A 66 -2.25 7.13 -7.04
CA LEU A 66 -2.24 5.66 -7.03
C LEU A 66 -2.38 5.10 -5.61
N ILE A 67 -1.77 5.76 -4.61
CA ILE A 67 -1.92 5.39 -3.20
C ILE A 67 -3.35 5.66 -2.73
N ASP A 68 -3.96 6.78 -3.13
CA ASP A 68 -5.35 7.10 -2.81
C ASP A 68 -6.34 6.09 -3.38
N GLU A 69 -6.09 5.56 -4.59
CA GLU A 69 -6.88 4.46 -5.12
C GLU A 69 -6.83 3.20 -4.24
N LEU A 70 -5.66 2.89 -3.67
CA LEU A 70 -5.50 1.77 -2.74
C LEU A 70 -6.20 2.06 -1.40
N VAL A 71 -6.25 3.32 -0.97
CA VAL A 71 -7.02 3.75 0.21
C VAL A 71 -8.52 3.59 -0.04
N VAL A 72 -9.01 4.05 -1.19
CA VAL A 72 -10.42 3.89 -1.60
C VAL A 72 -10.82 2.41 -1.71
N ALA A 73 -9.91 1.57 -2.21
CA ALA A 73 -10.09 0.12 -2.26
C ALA A 73 -10.05 -0.56 -0.87
N GLY A 74 -9.69 0.17 0.19
CA GLY A 74 -9.54 -0.35 1.54
C GLY A 74 -8.28 -1.20 1.73
N ALA A 75 -7.37 -1.24 0.75
CA ALA A 75 -6.13 -2.02 0.83
C ALA A 75 -5.11 -1.38 1.78
N ILE A 76 -5.18 -0.07 1.95
CA ILE A 76 -4.29 0.75 2.77
C ILE A 76 -5.14 1.77 3.54
N CYS A 77 -4.70 2.16 4.74
CA CYS A 77 -5.21 3.32 5.46
C CYS A 77 -4.10 4.37 5.60
N LYS A 78 -4.45 5.65 5.56
CA LYS A 78 -3.57 6.78 5.93
C LYS A 78 -3.85 7.15 7.38
N GLU A 79 -2.85 7.01 8.24
CA GLU A 79 -2.92 7.36 9.65
C GLU A 79 -2.00 8.52 9.99
N LYS A 80 -2.35 9.28 11.02
CA LYS A 80 -1.53 10.37 11.53
C LYS A 80 -1.21 10.16 13.01
N GLU A 81 0.07 10.16 13.34
CA GLU A 81 0.57 10.10 14.71
C GLU A 81 1.42 11.36 14.98
N GLY A 82 0.80 12.33 15.64
CA GLY A 82 1.37 13.66 15.84
C GLY A 82 1.61 14.40 14.52
N GLN A 83 2.87 14.68 14.20
CA GLN A 83 3.27 15.35 12.95
C GLN A 83 3.67 14.38 11.83
N ARG A 84 3.58 13.08 12.06
CA ARG A 84 3.99 12.06 11.09
C ARG A 84 2.77 11.36 10.52
N GLU A 85 2.86 11.06 9.23
CA GLU A 85 1.85 10.29 8.51
C GLU A 85 2.38 8.90 8.18
N TYR A 86 1.48 7.93 8.15
CA TYR A 86 1.79 6.52 7.97
C TYR A 86 0.79 5.87 7.01
N LEU A 87 1.26 4.88 6.26
CA LEU A 87 0.44 3.95 5.50
C LEU A 87 0.34 2.65 6.30
N VAL A 88 -0.89 2.21 6.57
CA VAL A 88 -1.17 0.92 7.22
C VAL A 88 -1.76 -0.05 6.21
N ILE A 89 -1.12 -1.19 6.04
CA ILE A 89 -1.51 -2.23 5.09
C ILE A 89 -2.57 -3.12 5.73
N GLN A 90 -3.76 -3.12 5.13
CA GLN A 90 -4.89 -3.86 5.67
C GLN A 90 -4.72 -5.38 5.44
N SER A 91 -5.26 -6.16 6.38
CA SER A 91 -5.31 -7.61 6.23
C SER A 91 -6.33 -7.98 5.14
N ILE A 92 -6.07 -9.06 4.41
CA ILE A 92 -7.03 -9.58 3.44
C ILE A 92 -7.86 -10.65 4.17
N GLY A 93 -9.11 -10.30 4.48
CA GLY A 93 -10.10 -11.20 5.04
C GLY A 93 -10.88 -11.96 3.96
N PRO A 94 -11.76 -12.88 4.35
CA PRO A 94 -12.61 -13.65 3.43
C PRO A 94 -13.59 -12.77 2.63
N ASN A 95 -13.94 -11.60 3.16
CA ASN A 95 -14.88 -10.65 2.56
C ASN A 95 -14.19 -9.40 1.97
N GLY A 96 -12.88 -9.48 1.75
CA GLY A 96 -12.07 -8.38 1.24
C GLY A 96 -11.13 -7.80 2.28
N PHE A 97 -10.59 -6.60 2.02
CA PHE A 97 -9.70 -5.96 2.98
C PHE A 97 -10.44 -5.68 4.29
N ALA A 98 -9.90 -6.18 5.40
CA ALA A 98 -10.40 -5.86 6.72
C ALA A 98 -10.25 -4.35 6.90
N LYS A 99 -11.37 -3.64 6.93
CA LYS A 99 -11.39 -2.25 7.38
C LYS A 99 -11.29 -2.30 8.89
N ASP A 100 -10.07 -2.45 9.40
CA ASP A 100 -9.80 -2.24 10.82
C ASP A 100 -9.98 -0.72 11.04
N HIS A 101 -11.23 -0.30 11.21
CA HIS A 101 -11.58 0.99 11.78
C HIS A 101 -11.29 0.86 13.27
N ASP A 102 -10.20 1.45 13.74
CA ASP A 102 -9.99 1.64 15.17
C ASP A 102 -11.13 2.51 15.73
N GLU A 103 -11.84 1.96 16.71
CA GLU A 103 -12.68 2.67 17.69
C GLU A 103 -11.83 3.57 18.60
#